data_AF-A0A4U9VPE9-F1
#
_entry.id   AF-A0A4U9VPE9-F1
#
_cell.length_a   1.000
_cell.length_b   1.000
_cell.length_c   1.000
_cell.angle_alpha   90.00
_cell.angle_beta   90.00
_cell.angle_gamma   90.00
#
_symmetry.space_group_name_H-M   'P 1'
#
loop_
_entity.id
_entity.type
_entity.pdbx_description
1 polymer ?
#
loop_
_entity_poly.entity_id
_entity_poly.type
_entity_poly.pdbx_seq_one_letter_code
_entity_poly.pdbx_strand_id
1 'polypeptide(L)'
;MGGDGFGSVTLPRIGQEVLISYLNGDIDRPVVSGRYYNGLNKPPYPLPANKTKSVWRTKSHKAEGFNELSFEDEAGSEEIYLHAQKDLKALVNNDAHWDIRANQSSKIGGNSLSEIEGNRESRIKGELTLHTSGKKSELADGESHLQVGSAYVVKAGQEVSVEAGAKITLSAGSELTLKAGAALSNWHRGHFHVVVIAGG
;
A
#
# COMPACT_ATOMS: atom_id res chain seq x y z
N MET A 1 21.46 -6.94 -24.58
CA MET A 1 20.55 -6.91 -25.73
C MET A 1 20.36 -5.45 -26.10
N GLY A 2 20.43 -5.06 -27.38
CA GLY A 2 20.29 -3.66 -27.78
C GLY A 2 19.68 -3.53 -29.16
N GLY A 3 18.85 -2.50 -29.33
CA GLY A 3 18.31 -2.04 -30.60
C GLY A 3 18.27 -0.51 -30.63
N ASP A 4 17.62 0.07 -31.63
CA ASP A 4 17.51 1.52 -31.79
C ASP A 4 16.62 2.15 -30.71
N GLY A 5 17.23 2.56 -29.59
CA GLY A 5 16.54 3.17 -28.45
C GLY A 5 15.95 2.21 -27.42
N PHE A 6 16.21 0.90 -27.50
CA PHE A 6 15.70 -0.08 -26.52
C PHE A 6 16.71 -1.18 -26.18
N GLY A 7 16.53 -1.84 -25.04
CA GLY A 7 17.35 -2.98 -24.60
C GLY A 7 17.88 -2.83 -23.18
N SER A 8 18.91 -3.62 -22.86
CA SER A 8 19.57 -3.62 -21.57
C SER A 8 20.98 -3.05 -21.68
N VAL A 9 21.29 -2.08 -20.83
CA VAL A 9 22.63 -1.48 -20.73
C VAL A 9 23.12 -1.63 -19.30
N THR A 10 24.30 -2.19 -19.13
CA THR A 10 24.98 -2.23 -17.84
C THR A 10 26.47 -2.01 -18.07
N LEU A 11 26.93 -0.80 -17.78
CA LEU A 11 28.31 -0.41 -18.02
C LEU A 11 29.24 -1.08 -16.98
N PRO A 12 30.40 -1.64 -17.42
CA PRO A 12 31.47 -2.01 -16.51
C PRO A 12 31.94 -0.79 -15.70
N ARG A 13 32.29 -1.01 -14.43
CA ARG A 13 32.90 0.00 -13.55
C ARG A 13 34.39 -0.28 -13.38
N ILE A 14 35.16 0.75 -13.05
CA ILE A 14 36.59 0.63 -12.76
C ILE A 14 36.83 -0.46 -11.71
N GLY A 15 37.77 -1.37 -11.99
CA GLY A 15 38.12 -2.50 -11.13
C GLY A 15 37.32 -3.79 -11.39
N GLN A 16 36.34 -3.79 -12.29
CA GLN A 16 35.64 -5.00 -12.72
C GLN A 16 36.39 -5.73 -13.82
N GLU A 17 36.43 -7.06 -13.74
CA GLU A 17 36.98 -7.90 -14.78
C GLU A 17 36.00 -8.03 -15.95
N VAL A 18 36.53 -7.86 -17.15
CA VAL A 18 35.79 -7.92 -18.41
C VAL A 18 36.44 -8.91 -19.36
N LEU A 19 35.64 -9.58 -20.16
CA LEU A 19 36.11 -10.36 -21.30
C LEU A 19 36.24 -9.42 -22.50
N ILE A 20 37.43 -9.40 -23.10
CA ILE A 20 37.69 -8.71 -24.37
C ILE A 20 37.64 -9.72 -25.50
N SER A 21 36.87 -9.40 -26.53
CA SER A 21 36.88 -10.07 -27.81
C SER A 21 37.32 -9.09 -28.90
N TYR A 22 37.70 -9.61 -30.06
CA TYR A 22 38.26 -8.81 -31.14
C TYR A 22 37.40 -8.97 -32.38
N LEU A 23 36.94 -7.86 -32.95
CA LEU A 23 36.05 -7.90 -34.12
C LEU A 23 36.80 -8.50 -35.31
N ASN A 24 36.26 -9.57 -35.88
CA ASN A 24 36.90 -10.34 -36.96
C ASN A 24 38.33 -10.82 -36.61
N GLY A 25 38.65 -10.97 -35.33
CA GLY A 25 40.00 -11.35 -34.86
C GLY A 25 41.04 -10.23 -34.92
N ASP A 26 40.65 -9.00 -35.24
CA ASP A 26 41.56 -7.86 -35.32
C ASP A 26 41.88 -7.30 -33.92
N ILE A 27 43.14 -7.46 -33.50
CA ILE A 27 43.62 -7.04 -32.16
C ILE A 27 43.45 -5.53 -31.93
N ASP A 28 43.42 -4.73 -33.00
CA ASP A 28 43.25 -3.29 -32.94
C ASP A 28 41.77 -2.86 -32.81
N ARG A 29 40.84 -3.84 -32.80
CA ARG A 29 39.39 -3.62 -32.68
C ARG A 29 38.78 -4.40 -31.52
N PRO A 30 39.19 -4.12 -30.26
CA PRO A 30 38.66 -4.79 -29.09
C PRO A 30 37.22 -4.37 -28.79
N VAL A 31 36.44 -5.32 -28.27
CA VAL A 31 35.07 -5.13 -27.77
C VAL A 31 34.90 -5.89 -26.46
N VAL A 32 34.16 -5.31 -25.53
CA VAL A 32 33.78 -5.99 -24.28
C VAL A 32 32.63 -6.95 -24.58
N SER A 33 32.83 -8.24 -24.34
CA SER A 33 31.85 -9.29 -24.63
C SER A 33 31.27 -9.97 -23.38
N GLY A 34 31.85 -9.75 -22.21
CA GLY A 34 31.39 -10.37 -20.96
C GLY A 34 31.98 -9.75 -19.71
N ARG A 35 31.48 -10.18 -18.56
CA ARG A 35 31.98 -9.84 -17.22
C ARG A 35 31.97 -11.08 -16.35
N TYR A 36 32.96 -11.22 -15.48
CA TYR A 36 33.10 -12.37 -14.60
C TYR A 36 33.27 -11.95 -13.15
N TYR A 37 32.79 -12.82 -12.26
CA TYR A 37 33.17 -12.78 -10.86
C TYR A 37 34.55 -13.41 -10.69
N ASN A 38 35.31 -12.91 -9.72
CA ASN A 38 36.65 -13.39 -9.37
C ASN A 38 36.90 -13.25 -7.85
N GLY A 39 38.12 -13.52 -7.40
CA GLY A 39 38.46 -13.46 -5.97
C GLY A 39 38.23 -12.09 -5.30
N LEU A 40 38.33 -11.00 -6.08
CA LEU A 40 38.08 -9.62 -5.62
C LEU A 40 36.62 -9.21 -5.83
N ASN A 41 36.07 -9.47 -7.02
CA ASN A 41 34.68 -9.18 -7.37
C ASN A 41 33.85 -10.45 -7.17
N LYS A 42 33.37 -10.66 -5.95
CA LYS A 42 32.58 -11.85 -5.58
C LYS A 42 31.12 -11.75 -6.08
N PRO A 43 30.43 -12.89 -6.26
CA PRO A 43 28.99 -12.90 -6.50
C PRO A 43 28.22 -12.18 -5.38
N PRO A 44 27.01 -11.62 -5.64
CA PRO A 44 26.22 -10.88 -4.66
C PRO A 44 25.83 -11.68 -3.42
N TYR A 45 25.73 -13.00 -3.57
CA TYR A 45 25.48 -13.95 -2.49
C TYR A 45 26.54 -15.07 -2.51
N PRO A 46 26.98 -15.58 -1.35
CA PRO A 46 27.96 -16.65 -1.29
C PRO A 46 27.50 -17.93 -2.00
N LEU A 47 28.38 -18.53 -2.79
CA LEU A 47 28.19 -19.83 -3.43
C LEU A 47 29.04 -20.91 -2.74
N PRO A 48 28.58 -22.17 -2.69
CA PRO A 48 27.37 -22.72 -3.34
C PRO A 48 26.08 -22.60 -2.52
N ALA A 49 26.11 -21.93 -1.35
CA ALA A 49 24.96 -21.86 -0.45
C ALA A 49 23.68 -21.28 -1.09
N ASN A 50 23.81 -20.31 -2.00
CA ASN A 50 22.69 -19.65 -2.70
C ASN A 50 22.62 -20.05 -4.19
N LYS A 51 22.88 -21.33 -4.49
CA LYS A 51 22.97 -21.84 -5.88
C LYS A 51 21.64 -21.76 -6.66
N THR A 52 20.52 -21.66 -5.97
CA THR A 52 19.15 -21.55 -6.50
C THR A 52 18.70 -20.11 -6.70
N LYS A 53 19.52 -19.13 -6.33
CA LYS A 53 19.14 -17.72 -6.39
C LYS A 53 19.64 -17.02 -7.65
N SER A 54 18.70 -16.42 -8.40
CA SER A 54 18.98 -15.58 -9.57
C SER A 54 18.86 -14.11 -9.20
N VAL A 55 19.87 -13.29 -9.56
CA VAL A 55 20.01 -11.92 -9.02
C VAL A 55 20.41 -10.89 -10.06
N TRP A 56 19.66 -9.79 -10.11
CA TRP A 56 20.07 -8.52 -10.72
C TRP A 56 20.21 -7.45 -9.65
N ARG A 57 21.44 -7.32 -9.11
CA ARG A 57 21.81 -6.31 -8.12
C ARG A 57 22.68 -5.21 -8.73
N THR A 58 22.32 -3.96 -8.50
CA THR A 58 23.11 -2.77 -8.84
C THR A 58 23.90 -2.29 -7.62
N LYS A 59 24.75 -1.27 -7.77
CA LYS A 59 25.43 -0.64 -6.62
C LYS A 59 25.28 0.87 -6.74
N SER A 60 24.90 1.56 -5.67
CA SER A 60 24.92 3.02 -5.65
C SER A 60 26.30 3.55 -6.08
N HIS A 61 26.34 4.59 -6.90
CA HIS A 61 27.60 5.19 -7.32
C HIS A 61 27.92 6.36 -6.40
N LYS A 62 29.14 6.39 -5.84
CA LYS A 62 29.59 7.39 -4.84
C LYS A 62 28.71 7.45 -3.58
N ALA A 63 28.01 6.37 -3.28
CA ALA A 63 27.24 6.17 -2.07
C ALA A 63 27.18 4.67 -1.75
N GLU A 64 26.77 4.33 -0.53
CA GLU A 64 26.51 2.95 -0.14
C GLU A 64 25.11 2.48 -0.61
N GLY A 65 24.88 1.17 -0.58
CA GLY A 65 23.60 0.57 -0.94
C GLY A 65 23.47 0.06 -2.37
N PHE A 66 22.28 -0.49 -2.68
CA PHE A 66 21.99 -1.19 -3.92
C PHE A 66 20.49 -1.21 -4.26
N ASN A 67 20.15 -1.30 -5.53
CA ASN A 67 18.83 -1.78 -5.96
C ASN A 67 18.94 -3.23 -6.38
N GLU A 68 17.89 -4.02 -6.18
CA GLU A 68 17.87 -5.44 -6.53
C GLU A 68 16.50 -5.90 -7.02
N LEU A 69 16.55 -6.78 -8.02
CA LEU A 69 15.51 -7.75 -8.30
C LEU A 69 16.14 -9.15 -8.19
N SER A 70 15.60 -10.02 -7.36
CA SER A 70 16.05 -11.41 -7.25
C SER A 70 14.92 -12.41 -7.13
N PHE A 71 15.24 -13.66 -7.48
CA PHE A 71 14.35 -14.80 -7.51
C PHE A 71 15.03 -15.94 -6.74
N GLU A 72 14.36 -16.48 -5.72
CA GLU A 72 14.73 -17.71 -5.05
C GLU A 72 13.85 -18.85 -5.59
N ASP A 73 14.50 -19.94 -6.02
CA ASP A 73 13.84 -21.08 -6.66
C ASP A 73 13.94 -22.37 -5.82
N GLU A 74 14.45 -22.31 -4.58
CA GLU A 74 14.43 -23.45 -3.65
C GLU A 74 12.99 -23.82 -3.27
N ALA A 75 12.63 -25.10 -3.44
CA ALA A 75 11.26 -25.57 -3.28
C ALA A 75 10.72 -25.32 -1.86
N GLY A 76 9.54 -24.70 -1.78
CA GLY A 76 8.90 -24.33 -0.51
C GLY A 76 9.46 -23.07 0.15
N SER A 77 10.42 -22.41 -0.48
CA SER A 77 11.01 -21.13 -0.05
C SER A 77 11.11 -20.13 -1.22
N GLU A 78 10.29 -20.31 -2.26
CA GLU A 78 10.32 -19.48 -3.46
C GLU A 78 9.98 -18.01 -3.12
N GLU A 79 10.78 -17.08 -3.64
CA GLU A 79 10.64 -15.66 -3.33
C GLU A 79 10.99 -14.79 -4.53
N ILE A 80 10.21 -13.74 -4.76
CA ILE A 80 10.62 -12.59 -5.57
C ILE A 80 10.91 -11.44 -4.63
N TYR A 81 12.14 -10.93 -4.65
CA TYR A 81 12.56 -9.79 -3.85
C TYR A 81 12.81 -8.58 -4.73
N LEU A 82 12.12 -7.48 -4.44
CA LEU A 82 12.32 -6.19 -5.08
C LEU A 82 12.78 -5.16 -4.04
N HIS A 83 13.97 -4.61 -4.22
CA HIS A 83 14.54 -3.60 -3.35
C HIS A 83 14.89 -2.34 -4.14
N ALA A 84 14.33 -1.21 -3.70
CA ALA A 84 14.73 0.11 -4.15
C ALA A 84 15.53 0.80 -3.03
N GLN A 85 16.74 1.26 -3.34
CA GLN A 85 17.62 1.93 -2.37
C GLN A 85 17.05 3.26 -1.86
N LYS A 86 16.21 3.92 -2.66
CA LYS A 86 15.63 5.22 -2.34
C LYS A 86 14.16 5.31 -2.77
N ASP A 87 13.93 5.56 -4.04
CA ASP A 87 12.58 5.78 -4.58
C ASP A 87 12.19 4.62 -5.50
N LEU A 88 10.99 4.07 -5.32
CA LEU A 88 10.34 3.18 -6.28
C LEU A 88 9.20 3.94 -6.95
N LYS A 89 9.22 4.02 -8.30
CA LYS A 89 8.13 4.58 -9.10
C LYS A 89 7.65 3.53 -10.08
N ALA A 90 6.34 3.29 -10.08
CA ALA A 90 5.69 2.41 -11.04
C ALA A 90 4.58 3.19 -11.75
N LEU A 91 4.64 3.25 -13.08
CA LEU A 91 3.59 3.78 -13.94
C LEU A 91 2.99 2.61 -14.70
N VAL A 92 1.68 2.41 -14.55
CA VAL A 92 0.91 1.41 -15.27
C VAL A 92 -0.11 2.16 -16.12
N ASN A 93 0.04 2.13 -17.43
CA ASN A 93 -0.79 2.93 -18.36
C ASN A 93 -2.20 2.37 -18.57
N ASN A 94 -2.49 1.18 -18.05
CA ASN A 94 -3.79 0.53 -18.17
C ASN A 94 -4.14 -0.10 -16.81
N ASP A 95 -4.20 -1.42 -16.73
CA ASP A 95 -4.67 -2.13 -15.53
C ASP A 95 -3.52 -2.72 -14.71
N ALA A 96 -3.63 -2.61 -13.38
CA ALA A 96 -2.82 -3.35 -12.42
C ALA A 96 -3.72 -4.34 -11.66
N HIS A 97 -3.33 -5.62 -11.63
CA HIS A 97 -4.08 -6.68 -10.97
C HIS A 97 -3.24 -7.35 -9.89
N TRP A 98 -3.86 -7.63 -8.74
CA TRP A 98 -3.24 -8.30 -7.61
C TRP A 98 -4.17 -9.41 -7.11
N ASP A 99 -3.72 -10.66 -7.19
CA ASP A 99 -4.36 -11.83 -6.61
C ASP A 99 -3.41 -12.46 -5.58
N ILE A 100 -3.66 -12.17 -4.29
CA ILE A 100 -2.83 -12.61 -3.18
C ILE A 100 -3.60 -13.69 -2.42
N ARG A 101 -3.14 -14.94 -2.52
CA ARG A 101 -3.86 -16.11 -2.00
C ARG A 101 -3.78 -16.32 -0.50
N ALA A 102 -2.78 -15.73 0.14
CA ALA A 102 -2.59 -15.80 1.58
C ALA A 102 -2.73 -14.40 2.20
N ASN A 103 -1.62 -13.76 2.56
CA ASN A 103 -1.63 -12.54 3.35
C ASN A 103 -0.95 -11.38 2.61
N GLN A 104 -1.46 -10.17 2.82
CA GLN A 104 -0.82 -8.93 2.42
C GLN A 104 -0.53 -8.09 3.67
N SER A 105 0.69 -7.55 3.78
CA SER A 105 1.07 -6.61 4.84
C SER A 105 1.73 -5.38 4.21
N SER A 106 1.46 -4.20 4.78
CA SER A 106 2.04 -2.94 4.33
C SER A 106 2.38 -2.07 5.53
N LYS A 107 3.59 -1.50 5.53
CA LYS A 107 4.07 -0.57 6.55
C LYS A 107 4.63 0.66 5.88
N ILE A 108 3.96 1.79 6.07
CA ILE A 108 4.39 3.10 5.57
C ILE A 108 4.92 3.89 6.77
N GLY A 109 6.20 4.24 6.75
CA GLY A 109 6.83 5.02 7.85
C GLY A 109 6.49 6.52 7.82
N GLY A 110 6.04 7.01 6.67
CA GLY A 110 5.59 8.39 6.47
C GLY A 110 4.11 8.47 6.13
N ASN A 111 3.75 9.31 5.15
CA ASN A 111 2.38 9.53 4.74
C ASN A 111 1.95 8.56 3.62
N SER A 112 0.66 8.20 3.59
CA SER A 112 0.02 7.48 2.50
C SER A 112 -1.12 8.34 1.95
N LEU A 113 -1.14 8.56 0.64
CA LEU A 113 -2.22 9.23 -0.08
C LEU A 113 -2.79 8.26 -1.11
N SER A 114 -4.11 8.13 -1.14
CA SER A 114 -4.82 7.34 -2.14
C SER A 114 -5.86 8.24 -2.79
N GLU A 115 -5.63 8.56 -4.06
CA GLU A 115 -6.57 9.31 -4.88
C GLU A 115 -7.16 8.36 -5.92
N ILE A 116 -8.49 8.27 -5.95
CA ILE A 116 -9.24 7.42 -6.85
C ILE A 116 -10.25 8.32 -7.53
N GLU A 117 -10.05 8.59 -8.82
CA GLU A 117 -10.97 9.45 -9.61
C GLU A 117 -12.30 8.75 -9.92
N GLY A 118 -12.27 7.42 -9.97
CA GLY A 118 -13.45 6.59 -10.16
C GLY A 118 -14.05 6.10 -8.84
N ASN A 119 -14.55 4.87 -8.85
CA ASN A 119 -15.20 4.26 -7.69
C ASN A 119 -14.23 3.37 -6.90
N ARG A 120 -14.35 3.38 -5.58
CA ARG A 120 -13.68 2.43 -4.69
C ARG A 120 -14.71 1.54 -4.01
N GLU A 121 -14.60 0.23 -4.24
CA GLU A 121 -15.36 -0.79 -3.51
C GLU A 121 -14.43 -1.59 -2.60
N SER A 122 -14.91 -1.92 -1.40
CA SER A 122 -14.19 -2.75 -0.43
C SER A 122 -15.14 -3.75 0.21
N ARG A 123 -14.83 -5.04 0.09
CA ARG A 123 -15.61 -6.14 0.68
C ARG A 123 -14.73 -6.94 1.62
N ILE A 124 -15.02 -6.87 2.92
CA ILE A 124 -14.32 -7.62 3.96
C ILE A 124 -15.28 -8.68 4.48
N LYS A 125 -14.92 -9.96 4.29
CA LYS A 125 -15.73 -11.10 4.80
C LYS A 125 -15.53 -11.33 6.30
N GLY A 126 -14.35 -10.99 6.80
CA GLY A 126 -13.99 -11.08 8.22
C GLY A 126 -14.22 -9.77 8.94
N GLU A 127 -13.33 -9.47 9.88
CA GLU A 127 -13.38 -8.24 10.66
C GLU A 127 -12.62 -7.09 9.99
N LEU A 128 -13.14 -5.86 10.10
CA LEU A 128 -12.42 -4.63 9.82
C LEU A 128 -12.22 -3.86 11.12
N THR A 129 -10.96 -3.67 11.51
CA THR A 129 -10.58 -2.81 12.63
C THR A 129 -9.79 -1.62 12.11
N LEU A 130 -10.26 -0.41 12.43
CA LEU A 130 -9.60 0.85 12.12
C LEU A 130 -9.22 1.55 13.43
N HIS A 131 -7.92 1.79 13.62
CA HIS A 131 -7.40 2.55 14.75
C HIS A 131 -6.75 3.84 14.27
N THR A 132 -7.17 4.97 14.82
CA THR A 132 -6.60 6.29 14.54
C THR A 132 -6.32 6.97 15.86
N SER A 133 -5.03 7.17 16.19
CA SER A 133 -4.64 7.83 17.44
C SER A 133 -4.81 9.36 17.36
N GLY A 134 -4.75 9.91 16.15
CA GLY A 134 -5.00 11.32 15.87
C GLY A 134 -6.47 11.60 15.55
N LYS A 135 -6.70 12.71 14.83
CA LYS A 135 -8.03 13.08 14.35
C LYS A 135 -8.43 12.20 13.16
N LYS A 136 -9.70 11.78 13.12
CA LYS A 136 -10.34 11.19 11.93
C LYS A 136 -11.41 12.17 11.43
N SER A 137 -11.43 12.43 10.12
CA SER A 137 -12.47 13.18 9.44
C SER A 137 -13.00 12.37 8.27
N GLU A 138 -14.30 12.41 8.05
CA GLU A 138 -14.98 11.72 6.95
C GLU A 138 -16.02 12.69 6.40
N LEU A 139 -15.92 13.00 5.11
CA LEU A 139 -16.76 13.97 4.42
C LEU A 139 -17.36 13.29 3.21
N ALA A 140 -18.65 13.46 3.02
CA ALA A 140 -19.36 13.08 1.83
C ALA A 140 -20.16 14.30 1.36
N ASP A 141 -19.88 14.77 0.14
CA ASP A 141 -20.66 15.87 -0.46
C ASP A 141 -22.06 15.40 -0.90
N GLY A 142 -22.20 14.10 -1.14
CA GLY A 142 -23.46 13.42 -1.42
C GLY A 142 -24.04 12.71 -0.20
N GLU A 143 -24.85 11.68 -0.46
CA GLU A 143 -25.44 10.86 0.59
C GLU A 143 -24.39 9.95 1.26
N SER A 144 -24.49 9.80 2.57
CA SER A 144 -23.78 8.77 3.34
C SER A 144 -24.79 7.85 4.00
N HIS A 145 -24.66 6.54 3.74
CA HIS A 145 -25.53 5.50 4.28
C HIS A 145 -24.73 4.55 5.18
N LEU A 146 -25.20 4.36 6.41
CA LEU A 146 -24.62 3.41 7.36
C LEU A 146 -25.70 2.44 7.85
N GLN A 147 -25.50 1.16 7.55
CA GLN A 147 -26.35 0.08 8.02
C GLN A 147 -25.52 -0.89 8.86
N VAL A 148 -26.03 -1.24 10.04
CA VAL A 148 -25.40 -2.19 10.97
C VAL A 148 -26.41 -3.26 11.35
N GLY A 149 -26.03 -4.54 11.24
CA GLY A 149 -26.96 -5.66 11.46
C GLY A 149 -27.26 -5.99 12.92
N SER A 150 -26.46 -5.48 13.86
CA SER A 150 -26.63 -5.70 15.30
C SER A 150 -26.44 -4.38 16.05
N ALA A 151 -25.38 -4.22 16.84
CA ALA A 151 -25.15 -3.00 17.61
C ALA A 151 -24.31 -1.97 16.83
N TYR A 152 -24.83 -0.74 16.75
CA TYR A 152 -24.04 0.43 16.41
C TYR A 152 -23.76 1.25 17.68
N VAL A 153 -22.50 1.36 18.08
CA VAL A 153 -22.09 1.99 19.34
C VAL A 153 -21.23 3.20 19.05
N VAL A 154 -21.67 4.37 19.51
CA VAL A 154 -20.90 5.62 19.44
C VAL A 154 -20.58 6.08 20.87
N LYS A 155 -19.30 6.28 21.15
CA LYS A 155 -18.82 6.81 22.42
C LYS A 155 -17.83 7.93 22.16
N ALA A 156 -18.14 9.12 22.65
CA ALA A 156 -17.22 10.25 22.70
C ALA A 156 -16.89 10.61 24.14
N GLY A 157 -15.67 11.08 24.38
CA GLY A 157 -15.24 11.50 25.72
C GLY A 157 -15.82 12.85 26.17
N GLN A 158 -16.23 13.70 25.21
CA GLN A 158 -16.74 15.04 25.49
C GLN A 158 -18.10 15.27 24.83
N GLU A 159 -18.17 15.15 23.50
CA GLU A 159 -19.36 15.55 22.75
C GLU A 159 -19.64 14.60 21.57
N VAL A 160 -20.92 14.31 21.35
CA VAL A 160 -21.45 13.82 20.09
C VAL A 160 -22.45 14.88 19.62
N SER A 161 -22.19 15.49 18.45
CA SER A 161 -23.09 16.46 17.83
C SER A 161 -23.75 15.84 16.60
N VAL A 162 -25.07 16.01 16.48
CA VAL A 162 -25.87 15.57 15.34
C VAL A 162 -26.76 16.73 14.93
N GLU A 163 -26.56 17.22 13.71
CA GLU A 163 -27.30 18.34 13.14
C GLU A 163 -27.85 17.93 11.78
N ALA A 164 -29.09 18.34 11.48
CA ALA A 164 -29.66 18.24 10.16
C ALA A 164 -30.42 19.53 9.84
N GLY A 165 -30.24 20.05 8.62
CA GLY A 165 -30.91 21.29 8.20
C GLY A 165 -32.44 21.18 8.10
N ALA A 166 -32.96 19.96 7.90
CA ALA A 166 -34.41 19.72 7.75
C ALA A 166 -34.99 18.83 8.87
N LYS A 167 -34.47 17.60 9.02
CA LYS A 167 -35.08 16.61 9.92
C LYS A 167 -34.05 15.62 10.45
N ILE A 168 -34.16 15.32 11.75
CA ILE A 168 -33.59 14.12 12.37
C ILE A 168 -34.74 13.17 12.71
N THR A 169 -34.64 11.89 12.36
CA THR A 169 -35.62 10.86 12.73
C THR A 169 -34.94 9.79 13.57
N LEU A 170 -35.46 9.51 14.76
CA LEU A 170 -35.03 8.42 15.63
C LEU A 170 -36.23 7.53 15.92
N SER A 171 -36.09 6.22 15.72
CA SER A 171 -37.15 5.25 15.97
C SER A 171 -36.54 3.99 16.57
N ALA A 172 -37.26 3.38 17.51
CA ALA A 172 -36.90 2.11 18.10
C ALA A 172 -38.17 1.25 18.17
N GLY A 173 -38.02 -0.06 17.89
CA GLY A 173 -39.16 -0.99 17.88
C GLY A 173 -39.72 -1.27 19.28
N SER A 174 -38.86 -1.29 20.30
CA SER A 174 -39.26 -1.58 21.68
C SER A 174 -39.07 -0.38 22.60
N GLU A 175 -37.85 0.19 22.67
CA GLU A 175 -37.54 1.27 23.59
C GLU A 175 -36.55 2.26 22.97
N LEU A 176 -36.85 3.55 23.13
CA LEU A 176 -35.89 4.63 22.93
C LEU A 176 -35.62 5.30 24.28
N THR A 177 -34.40 5.13 24.81
CA THR A 177 -34.00 5.69 26.11
C THR A 177 -33.09 6.90 25.93
N LEU A 178 -33.43 8.04 26.54
CA LEU A 178 -32.57 9.22 26.64
C LEU A 178 -32.29 9.51 28.11
N LYS A 179 -31.01 9.64 28.49
CA LYS A 179 -30.57 9.90 29.87
C LYS A 179 -29.55 11.04 29.88
N ALA A 180 -29.68 11.96 30.84
CA ALA A 180 -28.65 12.94 31.14
C ALA A 180 -28.39 12.99 32.65
N GLY A 181 -27.13 13.24 33.03
CA GLY A 181 -26.74 13.35 34.45
C GLY A 181 -27.19 14.64 35.11
N ALA A 182 -27.22 15.75 34.35
CA ALA A 182 -27.62 17.06 34.86
C ALA A 182 -28.98 17.50 34.31
N ALA A 183 -29.09 17.67 32.98
CA ALA A 183 -30.32 18.12 32.35
C ALA A 183 -30.47 17.55 30.94
N LEU A 184 -31.73 17.25 30.58
CA LEU A 184 -32.18 17.16 29.19
C LEU A 184 -32.92 18.47 28.89
N SER A 185 -32.31 19.37 28.15
CA SER A 185 -32.91 20.65 27.75
C SER A 185 -33.44 20.56 26.31
N ASN A 186 -34.61 21.15 26.08
CA ASN A 186 -35.15 21.35 24.75
C ASN A 186 -35.27 22.85 24.50
N TRP A 187 -34.68 23.33 23.41
CA TRP A 187 -34.81 24.70 22.98
C TRP A 187 -35.63 24.74 21.68
N HIS A 188 -36.76 25.43 21.72
CA HIS A 188 -37.64 25.58 20.56
C HIS A 188 -38.06 27.05 20.37
N ARG A 189 -38.19 27.46 19.11
CA ARG A 189 -38.97 28.65 18.71
C ARG A 189 -40.26 28.15 18.04
N GLY A 190 -41.41 28.27 18.70
CA GLY A 190 -42.71 27.82 18.18
C GLY A 190 -43.36 26.68 18.98
N HIS A 191 -44.28 25.93 18.37
CA HIS A 191 -45.02 24.84 19.01
C HIS A 191 -44.16 23.57 19.14
N PHE A 192 -43.99 23.07 20.37
CA PHE A 192 -43.36 21.79 20.67
C PHE A 192 -44.44 20.73 20.91
N HIS A 193 -44.49 19.70 20.06
CA HIS A 193 -45.48 18.62 20.17
C HIS A 193 -44.78 17.33 20.59
N VAL A 194 -45.01 16.90 21.82
CA VAL A 194 -44.70 15.52 22.25
C VAL A 194 -45.98 14.72 22.11
N VAL A 195 -46.03 13.83 21.13
CA VAL A 195 -47.14 12.87 21.01
C VAL A 195 -46.68 11.58 21.67
N VAL A 196 -47.07 11.38 22.94
CA VAL A 196 -46.93 10.07 23.59
C VAL A 196 -48.13 9.23 23.15
N ILE A 197 -47.91 8.34 22.18
CA ILE A 197 -48.90 7.32 21.82
C ILE A 197 -48.61 6.12 22.71
N ALA A 198 -49.45 5.89 23.72
CA ALA A 198 -49.38 4.65 24.49
C ALA A 198 -49.76 3.49 23.55
N GLY A 199 -48.85 2.52 23.38
CA GLY A 199 -49.13 1.30 22.61
C GLY A 199 -50.25 0.51 23.28
N GLY A 200 -51.21 0.05 22.47
CA GLY A 200 -52.18 -0.97 22.87
C GLY A 200 -51.57 -2.37 22.91
#